data_AF-A0A968H886-F1
#
_entry.id   AF-A0A968H886-F1
#
_cell.length_a   1.000
_cell.length_b   1.000
_cell.length_c   1.000
_cell.angle_alpha   90.00
_cell.angle_beta   90.00
_cell.angle_gamma   90.00
#
_symmetry.space_group_name_H-M   'P 1'
#
loop_
_entity.id
_entity.type
_entity.pdbx_description
1 polymer ?
#
loop_
_entity_poly.entity_id
_entity_poly.type
_entity_poly.pdbx_seq_one_letter_code
_entity_poly.pdbx_strand_id
1 'polypeptide(L)' 'AAIMREHTLEEIGEELGVTRERIRQIEAKALQKLKRKSRCKVLEEFVD' A
#
# COMPACT_ATOMS: atom_id res chain seq x y z
N ALA A 1 -9.22 2.39 -20.17
CA ALA A 1 -7.94 1.75 -19.83
C ALA A 1 -7.32 2.52 -18.68
N ALA A 2 -7.45 2.04 -17.45
CA ALA A 2 -6.74 2.64 -16.32
C ALA A 2 -5.29 2.16 -16.40
N ILE A 3 -4.41 2.99 -16.95
CA ILE A 3 -2.98 2.80 -16.79
C ILE A 3 -2.74 2.92 -15.28
N MET A 4 -2.28 1.84 -14.62
CA MET A 4 -1.79 1.92 -13.25
C MET A 4 -0.55 2.83 -13.27
N ARG A 5 -0.78 4.13 -13.09
CA ARG A 5 0.28 5.09 -12.85
C ARG A 5 0.60 5.01 -11.36
N GLU A 6 1.87 4.94 -11.02
CA GLU A 6 2.28 5.12 -9.63
C GLU A 6 1.95 6.56 -9.21
N HIS A 7 1.17 6.69 -8.15
CA HIS A 7 0.87 7.98 -7.54
C HIS A 7 1.76 8.18 -6.33
N THR A 8 2.25 9.40 -6.14
CA THR A 8 2.99 9.79 -4.95
C THR A 8 2.05 9.90 -3.75
N LEU A 9 2.59 9.77 -2.53
CA LEU A 9 1.82 9.94 -1.30
C LEU A 9 1.21 11.34 -1.15
N GLU A 10 1.80 12.36 -1.80
CA GLU A 10 1.28 13.74 -1.82
C GLU A 10 0.04 13.83 -2.72
N GLU A 11 0.13 13.34 -3.97
CA GLU A 11 -1.00 13.32 -4.92
C GLU A 11 -2.20 12.55 -4.35
N ILE A 12 -1.96 11.41 -3.71
CA ILE A 12 -3.02 10.62 -3.06
C ILE A 12 -3.61 11.38 -1.86
N GLY A 13 -2.77 12.11 -1.12
CA GLY A 13 -3.20 12.94 -0.01
C GLY A 13 -4.14 14.05 -0.47
N GLU A 14 -3.77 14.77 -1.53
CA GLU A 14 -4.57 15.82 -2.15
C GLU A 14 -5.92 15.28 -2.65
N GLU A 15 -5.92 14.17 -3.39
CA GLU A 15 -7.14 13.56 -3.93
C GLU A 15 -8.11 13.09 -2.82
N LEU A 16 -7.58 12.57 -1.72
CA LEU A 16 -8.37 12.05 -0.61
C LEU A 16 -8.67 13.10 0.49
N GLY A 17 -8.19 14.33 0.32
CA GLY A 17 -8.38 15.40 1.31
C GLY A 17 -7.70 15.12 2.65
N VAL A 18 -6.55 14.42 2.63
CA VAL A 18 -5.77 14.06 3.82
C VAL A 18 -4.30 14.42 3.64
N THR A 19 -3.55 14.44 4.74
CA THR A 19 -2.12 14.75 4.67
C THR A 19 -1.30 13.59 4.10
N ARG A 20 -0.16 13.89 3.48
CA ARG A 20 0.85 12.89 3.07
C ARG A 20 1.22 11.91 4.18
N GLU A 21 1.35 12.42 5.41
CA GLU A 21 1.61 11.62 6.62
C GLU A 21 0.54 10.54 6.83
N ARG A 22 -0.72 10.89 6.62
CA ARG A 22 -1.85 9.95 6.77
C ARG A 22 -1.76 8.82 5.75
N ILE A 23 -1.42 9.13 4.49
CA ILE A 23 -1.24 8.10 3.45
C ILE A 23 -0.05 7.19 3.81
N ARG A 24 1.08 7.74 4.28
CA ARG A 24 2.24 6.92 4.72
C ARG A 24 1.87 5.94 5.85
N GLN A 25 1.06 6.38 6.81
CA GLN A 25 0.61 5.52 7.90
C GLN A 25 -0.30 4.39 7.41
N ILE A 26 -1.20 4.68 6.47
CA ILE A 26 -2.08 3.67 5.86
C ILE A 26 -1.25 2.64 5.08
N GLU A 27 -0.28 3.08 4.29
CA GLU A 27 0.66 2.23 3.56
C GLU A 27 1.42 1.30 4.50
N ALA A 28 2.07 1.83 5.54
CA ALA A 28 2.80 1.04 6.51
C ALA A 28 1.91 -0.02 7.18
N LYS A 29 0.67 0.36 7.54
CA LYS A 29 -0.31 -0.56 8.14
C LYS A 29 -0.79 -1.62 7.15
N ALA A 30 -0.95 -1.28 5.87
CA ALA A 30 -1.32 -2.23 4.82
C ALA A 30 -0.20 -3.24 4.59
N LEU A 31 1.05 -2.79 4.44
CA LEU A 31 2.22 -3.65 4.31
C LEU A 31 2.38 -4.59 5.52
N GLN A 32 2.18 -4.08 6.74
CA GLN A 32 2.21 -4.90 7.94
C GLN A 32 1.12 -5.98 7.94
N LYS A 33 -0.10 -5.66 7.46
CA LYS A 33 -1.19 -6.63 7.32
C LYS A 33 -0.89 -7.70 6.28
N LEU A 34 -0.23 -7.32 5.18
CA LEU A 34 0.18 -8.25 4.13
C LEU A 34 1.27 -9.20 4.66
N LYS A 35 2.29 -8.70 5.37
CA LYS A 35 3.38 -9.49 5.96
C LYS A 35 2.94 -10.53 7.02
N ARG A 36 1.69 -10.50 7.51
CA ARG A 36 1.23 -11.46 8.51
C ARG A 36 1.03 -12.85 7.88
N LYS A 37 1.87 -13.81 8.29
CA LYS A 37 2.00 -15.19 7.80
C LYS A 37 0.70 -15.95 7.52
N SER A 38 -0.36 -15.74 8.31
CA SER A 38 -1.66 -16.39 8.06
C SER A 38 -2.35 -15.96 6.76
N ARG A 39 -1.97 -14.81 6.18
CA ARG A 39 -2.45 -14.30 4.87
C ARG A 39 -1.38 -14.39 3.77
N CYS A 40 -0.17 -14.84 4.11
CA CYS A 40 1.00 -14.81 3.25
C CYS A 40 1.42 -16.18 2.70
N LYS A 41 0.78 -17.29 3.11
CA LYS A 41 1.12 -18.64 2.61
C LYS A 41 1.16 -18.73 1.08
N VAL A 42 0.20 -18.09 0.40
CA VAL A 42 0.14 -18.08 -1.07
C VAL A 42 1.25 -17.21 -1.67
N LEU A 43 1.72 -16.18 -0.96
CA LEU A 43 2.75 -15.26 -1.46
C LEU A 43 4.17 -15.71 -1.11
N GLU A 44 4.35 -16.55 -0.08
CA GLU A 44 5.65 -17.14 0.28
C GLU A 44 6.20 -18.05 -0.85
N GLU A 45 5.33 -18.66 -1.67
CA GLU A 45 5.73 -19.49 -2.82
C GLU A 45 6.31 -18.69 -4.00
N PHE A 46 6.22 -17.36 -3.98
CA PHE A 46 6.70 -16.46 -5.06
C PHE A 46 7.94 -15.66 -4.67
N VAL A 47 8.47 -15.88 -3.46
CA VAL A 47 9.68 -15.20 -2.97
C VAL A 47 10.78 -16.26 -2.87
N ASP A 48 11.54 -16.42 -3.96
CA ASP A 48 12.85 -17.10 -3.94
C ASP A 48 13.89 -16.27 -3.17
#